data_AF-A0A9W9QRL4-F1
#
_entry.id   AF-A0A9W9QRL4-F1
#
_cell.length_a   1.000
_cell.length_b   1.000
_cell.length_c   1.000
_cell.angle_alpha   90.00
_cell.angle_beta   90.00
_cell.angle_gamma   90.00
#
_symmetry.space_group_name_H-M   'P 1'
#
loop_
_entity.id
_entity.type
_entity.pdbx_description
1 polymer ?
#
loop_
_entity_poly.entity_id
_entity_poly.type
_entity_poly.pdbx_seq_one_letter_code
_entity_poly.pdbx_strand_id
1 'polypeptide(L)'
;MKQTWQPPREYRSRPVTILGAGVLGRRLGCIWASAGYSVRLRDPSEQQRADAIAYIQENVQSYSTKTGCAPGSFEAFEDMKEAAADAWLIIEAVPEKIELKIATFAELETTAPEDCILASNSSSYKTSEMISKVTENTKKRVLNMHYYMPPQCMIVELMTDGHTSPEIFPFMVERSQEAATVPFVARKESTGFIFNRLWAAVKREILTIISEGVSVPEEIDDMWREMFIKGETLPCRMMDSKFLSPNPAMNDLADLTIEDIGLDTVAFIESHYVKERGLSAEKTVDFLKTHYLDQGKLGNKCSLGGLYSLDDKPIAKDLSREPEILVLDVGLSASTPNTSAGQILKVTSDGKSYETILKNQALPDGLAVDRASGRMVWTCMGVPGKPDGAVYSAKLDGSDIMTLVAPGVVNTPKQLALDHQAQKVYFSDREGCRVYRCSLNGSDLEILVDNNSKDQGSQDNVSNWCVGVAVSPALGKFYWTQKGPPKGGKGRIFCADIAMPKSQSADLHNKSRCILSDLPEPIDLEVDEETRTLYWTDRGEIPWGNSLNKTSLDEAGLPLSAGSSGTHEILTRGFNEAIGLKLDMPNSHIYLTDLGGSIYRCDLDGSNKRKLFSGDYRAFTGIALL
;
A
#
# COMPACT_ATOMS: atom_id res chain seq x y z
N MET A 1 -8.27 -26.49 -39.96
CA MET A 1 -8.02 -25.34 -39.08
C MET A 1 -8.49 -25.74 -37.69
N LYS A 2 -7.65 -25.68 -36.64
CA LYS A 2 -8.13 -25.91 -35.27
C LYS A 2 -9.08 -24.76 -34.95
N GLN A 3 -10.35 -25.07 -34.71
CA GLN A 3 -11.36 -24.09 -34.33
C GLN A 3 -10.92 -23.52 -32.97
N THR A 4 -10.55 -22.24 -32.95
CA THR A 4 -10.12 -21.53 -31.75
C THR A 4 -11.33 -21.32 -30.85
N TRP A 5 -11.14 -21.54 -29.55
CA TRP A 5 -12.17 -21.25 -28.56
C TRP A 5 -12.57 -19.76 -28.65
N GLN A 6 -13.85 -19.49 -28.45
CA GLN A 6 -14.40 -18.15 -28.48
C GLN A 6 -14.96 -17.81 -27.09
N PRO A 7 -14.76 -16.58 -26.60
CA PRO A 7 -15.30 -16.18 -25.32
C PRO A 7 -16.83 -16.22 -25.32
N PRO A 8 -17.47 -16.48 -24.16
CA PRO A 8 -18.92 -16.46 -24.05
C PRO A 8 -19.46 -15.11 -24.50
N ARG A 9 -20.48 -15.13 -25.37
CA ARG A 9 -21.10 -13.88 -25.84
C ARG A 9 -21.89 -13.24 -24.73
N GLU A 10 -21.86 -11.91 -24.67
CA GLU A 10 -22.67 -11.12 -23.74
C GLU A 10 -22.54 -11.55 -22.27
N TYR A 11 -21.33 -11.97 -21.86
CA TYR A 11 -21.08 -12.52 -20.53
C TYR A 11 -21.54 -11.59 -19.38
N ARG A 12 -21.60 -10.27 -19.58
CA ARG A 12 -22.08 -9.32 -18.56
C ARG A 12 -23.59 -9.36 -18.31
N SER A 13 -24.41 -9.69 -19.30
CA SER A 13 -25.88 -9.75 -19.15
C SER A 13 -26.36 -11.14 -18.73
N ARG A 14 -25.49 -12.15 -18.84
CA ARG A 14 -25.77 -13.55 -18.51
C ARG A 14 -25.39 -13.89 -17.06
N PRO A 15 -26.05 -14.87 -16.43
CA PRO A 15 -25.77 -15.22 -15.05
C PRO A 15 -24.47 -16.00 -14.85
N VAL A 16 -23.86 -15.80 -13.68
CA VAL A 16 -22.88 -16.73 -13.09
C VAL A 16 -23.63 -17.71 -12.19
N THR A 17 -23.48 -19.01 -12.44
CA THR A 17 -24.18 -20.03 -11.65
C THR A 17 -23.21 -20.74 -10.71
N ILE A 18 -23.61 -20.92 -9.46
CA ILE A 18 -22.86 -21.64 -8.44
C ILE A 18 -23.64 -22.91 -8.07
N LEU A 19 -23.02 -24.08 -8.24
CA LEU A 19 -23.63 -25.36 -7.89
C LEU A 19 -23.19 -25.81 -6.51
N GLY A 20 -24.12 -25.86 -5.57
CA GLY A 20 -23.89 -26.02 -4.14
C GLY A 20 -24.02 -24.68 -3.44
N ALA A 21 -24.96 -24.56 -2.50
CA ALA A 21 -25.23 -23.35 -1.72
C ALA A 21 -24.66 -23.44 -0.29
N GLY A 22 -23.73 -24.37 -0.05
CA GLY A 22 -23.03 -24.52 1.21
C GLY A 22 -22.04 -23.38 1.51
N VAL A 23 -21.16 -23.60 2.49
CA VAL A 23 -20.26 -22.56 3.04
C VAL A 23 -19.44 -21.83 1.95
N LEU A 24 -18.80 -22.59 1.05
CA LEU A 24 -18.03 -22.00 -0.05
C LEU A 24 -18.95 -21.45 -1.14
N GLY A 25 -19.99 -22.19 -1.51
CA GLY A 25 -20.92 -21.81 -2.58
C GLY A 25 -21.57 -20.43 -2.37
N ARG A 26 -22.14 -20.18 -1.19
CA ARG A 26 -22.74 -18.87 -0.86
C ARG A 26 -21.73 -17.72 -0.89
N ARG A 27 -20.47 -18.01 -0.54
CA ARG A 27 -19.38 -17.04 -0.62
C ARG A 27 -19.00 -16.74 -2.07
N LEU A 28 -18.88 -17.76 -2.92
CA LEU A 28 -18.65 -17.57 -4.36
C LEU A 28 -19.78 -16.73 -4.96
N GLY A 29 -21.03 -17.02 -4.60
CA GLY A 29 -22.17 -16.21 -5.01
C GLY A 29 -22.05 -14.75 -4.58
N CYS A 30 -21.65 -14.51 -3.33
CA CYS A 30 -21.41 -13.16 -2.82
C CYS A 30 -20.29 -12.41 -3.57
N ILE A 31 -19.19 -13.10 -3.90
CA ILE A 31 -18.06 -12.52 -4.65
C ILE A 31 -18.54 -12.02 -6.02
N TRP A 32 -19.21 -12.87 -6.80
CA TRP A 32 -19.68 -12.48 -8.13
C TRP A 32 -20.80 -11.45 -8.09
N ALA A 33 -21.77 -11.58 -7.17
CA ALA A 33 -22.84 -10.61 -7.02
C ALA A 33 -22.30 -9.22 -6.65
N SER A 34 -21.25 -9.14 -5.84
CA SER A 34 -20.63 -7.87 -5.46
C SER A 34 -20.00 -7.09 -6.62
N ALA A 35 -19.74 -7.75 -7.75
CA ALA A 35 -19.21 -7.15 -8.96
C ALA A 35 -20.30 -6.78 -9.99
N GLY A 36 -21.57 -6.79 -9.56
CA GLY A 36 -22.70 -6.43 -10.42
C GLY A 36 -23.22 -7.57 -11.30
N TYR A 37 -22.69 -8.78 -11.17
CA TYR A 37 -23.18 -9.94 -11.93
C TYR A 37 -24.52 -10.45 -11.40
N SER A 38 -25.36 -10.95 -12.30
CA SER A 38 -26.51 -11.78 -11.91
C SER A 38 -25.99 -13.16 -11.47
N VAL A 39 -26.36 -13.60 -10.28
CA VAL A 39 -25.89 -14.85 -9.68
C VAL A 39 -27.03 -15.82 -9.45
N ARG A 40 -26.84 -17.07 -9.85
CA ARG A 40 -27.76 -18.18 -9.57
C ARG A 40 -27.10 -19.19 -8.67
N LEU A 41 -27.75 -19.55 -7.57
CA LEU A 41 -27.27 -20.61 -6.68
C LEU A 41 -28.16 -21.83 -6.82
N ARG A 42 -27.57 -23.01 -6.98
CA ARG A 42 -28.34 -24.25 -7.04
C ARG A 42 -28.00 -25.16 -5.88
N ASP A 43 -28.98 -25.63 -5.14
CA ASP A 43 -28.80 -26.65 -4.11
C ASP A 43 -30.09 -27.46 -3.92
N PRO A 44 -30.03 -28.80 -3.79
CA PRO A 44 -31.23 -29.60 -3.52
C PRO A 44 -31.88 -29.29 -2.17
N SER A 45 -31.12 -28.79 -1.18
CA SER A 45 -31.66 -28.46 0.14
C SER A 45 -32.25 -27.05 0.17
N GLU A 46 -33.54 -26.96 0.51
CA GLU A 46 -34.24 -25.67 0.69
C GLU A 46 -33.55 -24.78 1.75
N GLN A 47 -33.10 -25.37 2.86
CA GLN A 47 -32.39 -24.64 3.90
C GLN A 47 -31.09 -24.02 3.38
N GLN A 48 -30.30 -24.77 2.61
CA GLN A 48 -29.04 -24.26 2.06
C GLN A 48 -29.27 -23.13 1.06
N ARG A 49 -30.33 -23.21 0.26
CA ARG A 49 -30.74 -22.12 -0.62
C ARG A 49 -31.09 -20.86 0.17
N ALA A 50 -31.93 -20.99 1.20
CA ALA A 50 -32.32 -19.86 2.05
C ALA A 50 -31.12 -19.22 2.76
N ASP A 51 -30.25 -20.04 3.36
CA ASP A 51 -29.06 -19.58 4.07
C ASP A 51 -28.06 -18.87 3.14
N ALA A 52 -27.96 -19.32 1.89
CA ALA A 52 -27.08 -18.68 0.92
C ALA A 52 -27.60 -17.32 0.47
N ILE A 53 -28.91 -17.19 0.23
CA ILE A 53 -29.54 -15.91 -0.10
C ILE A 53 -29.36 -14.93 1.07
N ALA A 54 -29.63 -15.36 2.30
CA ALA A 54 -29.44 -14.54 3.49
C ALA A 54 -27.98 -14.10 3.65
N TYR A 55 -27.02 -15.01 3.46
CA TYR A 55 -25.60 -14.69 3.52
C TYR A 55 -25.20 -13.63 2.49
N ILE A 56 -25.65 -13.77 1.23
CA ILE A 56 -25.34 -12.78 0.19
C ILE A 56 -25.97 -11.44 0.52
N GLN A 57 -27.23 -11.40 0.94
CA GLN A 57 -27.93 -10.17 1.34
C GLN A 57 -27.17 -9.40 2.44
N GLU A 58 -26.67 -10.12 3.45
CA GLU A 58 -25.96 -9.53 4.58
C GLU A 58 -24.56 -9.02 4.20
N ASN A 59 -23.86 -9.73 3.30
CA ASN A 59 -22.43 -9.51 3.08
C ASN A 59 -22.07 -8.78 1.77
N VAL A 60 -22.94 -8.79 0.76
CA VAL A 60 -22.59 -8.34 -0.60
C VAL A 60 -22.13 -6.88 -0.64
N GLN A 61 -22.68 -6.01 0.20
CA GLN A 61 -22.29 -4.61 0.27
C GLN A 61 -20.86 -4.43 0.79
N SER A 62 -20.42 -5.27 1.74
CA SER A 62 -19.03 -5.24 2.21
C SER A 62 -18.08 -5.67 1.11
N TYR A 63 -18.44 -6.68 0.31
CA TYR A 63 -17.63 -7.14 -0.81
C TYR A 63 -17.58 -6.11 -1.93
N SER A 64 -18.68 -5.40 -2.19
CA SER A 64 -18.77 -4.44 -3.29
C SER A 64 -17.91 -3.20 -3.08
N THR A 65 -17.50 -2.91 -1.84
CA THR A 65 -16.46 -1.88 -1.57
C THR A 65 -15.15 -2.17 -2.31
N LYS A 66 -14.81 -3.44 -2.57
CA LYS A 66 -13.60 -3.84 -3.28
C LYS A 66 -13.71 -3.72 -4.80
N THR A 67 -14.94 -3.76 -5.33
CA THR A 67 -15.22 -3.70 -6.78
C THR A 67 -15.66 -2.31 -7.23
N GLY A 68 -16.16 -1.48 -6.30
CA GLY A 68 -16.77 -0.18 -6.61
C GLY A 68 -18.10 -0.28 -7.37
N CYS A 69 -18.66 -1.49 -7.50
CA CYS A 69 -19.89 -1.74 -8.25
C CYS A 69 -21.12 -1.77 -7.34
N ALA A 70 -22.30 -1.50 -7.92
CA ALA A 70 -23.55 -1.85 -7.27
C ALA A 70 -23.72 -3.39 -7.29
N PRO A 71 -24.18 -4.02 -6.19
CA PRO A 71 -24.47 -5.45 -6.18
C PRO A 71 -25.47 -5.85 -7.29
N GLY A 72 -25.19 -6.97 -7.95
CA GLY A 72 -26.08 -7.58 -8.95
C GLY A 72 -27.22 -8.39 -8.29
N SER A 73 -28.12 -8.90 -9.12
CA SER A 73 -29.22 -9.77 -8.67
C SER A 73 -28.72 -11.15 -8.26
N PHE A 74 -29.41 -11.78 -7.30
CA PHE A 74 -29.12 -13.16 -6.92
C PHE A 74 -30.39 -13.93 -6.58
N GLU A 75 -30.44 -15.18 -7.02
CA GLU A 75 -31.61 -16.08 -6.89
C GLU A 75 -31.14 -17.52 -6.69
N ALA A 76 -31.99 -18.34 -6.05
CA ALA A 76 -31.68 -19.73 -5.74
C ALA A 76 -32.67 -20.70 -6.38
N PHE A 77 -32.15 -21.82 -6.88
CA PHE A 77 -32.88 -22.83 -7.64
C PHE A 77 -32.65 -24.23 -7.04
N GLU A 78 -33.65 -25.08 -7.18
CA GLU A 78 -33.51 -26.51 -6.86
C GLU A 78 -33.06 -27.31 -8.10
N ASP A 79 -33.66 -27.00 -9.25
CA ASP A 79 -33.42 -27.69 -10.51
C ASP A 79 -32.14 -27.20 -11.21
N MET A 80 -31.40 -28.13 -11.80
CA MET A 80 -30.14 -27.84 -12.50
C MET A 80 -30.37 -27.09 -13.81
N LYS A 81 -31.39 -27.48 -14.57
CA LYS A 81 -31.66 -26.94 -15.91
C LYS A 81 -32.08 -25.47 -15.82
N GLU A 82 -32.91 -25.13 -14.84
CA GLU A 82 -33.28 -23.74 -14.57
C GLU A 82 -32.07 -22.90 -14.13
N ALA A 83 -31.27 -23.42 -13.21
CA ALA A 83 -30.09 -22.71 -12.71
C ALA A 83 -29.06 -22.44 -13.82
N ALA A 84 -28.75 -23.46 -14.64
CA ALA A 84 -27.73 -23.39 -15.68
C ALA A 84 -28.19 -22.66 -16.96
N ALA A 85 -29.49 -22.39 -17.10
CA ALA A 85 -30.05 -21.77 -18.31
C ALA A 85 -29.37 -20.42 -18.59
N ASP A 86 -28.86 -20.23 -19.80
CA ASP A 86 -28.21 -18.97 -20.25
C ASP A 86 -26.95 -18.57 -19.47
N ALA A 87 -26.44 -19.40 -18.54
CA ALA A 87 -25.23 -19.09 -17.79
C ALA A 87 -24.01 -18.96 -18.72
N TRP A 88 -23.13 -17.98 -18.47
CA TRP A 88 -21.85 -17.88 -19.17
C TRP A 88 -20.70 -18.55 -18.40
N LEU A 89 -20.86 -18.66 -17.08
CA LEU A 89 -19.93 -19.33 -16.18
C LEU A 89 -20.72 -20.14 -15.15
N ILE A 90 -20.32 -21.40 -14.96
CA ILE A 90 -20.84 -22.28 -13.92
C ILE A 90 -19.68 -22.73 -13.05
N ILE A 91 -19.78 -22.55 -11.73
CA ILE A 91 -18.76 -22.99 -10.77
C ILE A 91 -19.36 -24.07 -9.86
N GLU A 92 -18.82 -25.27 -9.97
CA GLU A 92 -19.17 -26.42 -9.15
C GLU A 92 -18.51 -26.34 -7.77
N ALA A 93 -19.32 -26.35 -6.72
CA ALA A 93 -18.95 -26.32 -5.30
C ALA A 93 -19.81 -27.31 -4.48
N VAL A 94 -20.14 -28.46 -5.07
CA VAL A 94 -20.85 -29.57 -4.44
C VAL A 94 -19.92 -30.38 -3.53
N PRO A 95 -20.44 -31.27 -2.65
CA PRO A 95 -19.62 -32.06 -1.75
C PRO A 95 -18.48 -32.83 -2.43
N GLU A 96 -17.38 -33.01 -1.71
CA GLU A 96 -16.12 -33.62 -2.20
C GLU A 96 -16.25 -35.15 -2.37
N LYS A 97 -17.14 -35.58 -3.28
CA LYS A 97 -17.40 -36.98 -3.67
C LYS A 97 -17.25 -37.10 -5.18
N ILE A 98 -16.25 -37.86 -5.64
CA ILE A 98 -15.88 -37.91 -7.06
C ILE A 98 -17.04 -38.34 -7.97
N GLU A 99 -17.80 -39.37 -7.60
CA GLU A 99 -18.94 -39.84 -8.41
C GLU A 99 -20.04 -38.78 -8.57
N LEU A 100 -20.27 -37.97 -7.54
CA LEU A 100 -21.23 -36.86 -7.59
C LEU A 100 -20.75 -35.77 -8.56
N LYS A 101 -19.46 -35.44 -8.53
CA LYS A 101 -18.87 -34.45 -9.45
C LYS A 101 -18.89 -34.94 -10.89
N ILE A 102 -18.56 -36.22 -11.13
CA ILE A 102 -18.67 -36.84 -12.46
C ILE A 102 -20.11 -36.76 -12.99
N ALA A 103 -21.10 -37.09 -12.16
CA ALA A 103 -22.51 -36.96 -12.55
C ALA A 103 -22.91 -35.51 -12.83
N THR A 104 -22.42 -34.56 -12.02
CA THR A 104 -22.69 -33.12 -12.18
C THR A 104 -22.17 -32.59 -13.52
N PHE A 105 -20.92 -32.90 -13.88
CA PHE A 105 -20.37 -32.45 -15.17
C PHE A 105 -21.04 -33.11 -16.38
N ALA A 106 -21.47 -34.36 -16.27
CA ALA A 106 -22.26 -35.03 -17.30
C ALA A 106 -23.63 -34.36 -17.52
N GLU A 107 -24.30 -33.95 -16.44
CA GLU A 107 -25.56 -33.21 -16.50
C GLU A 107 -25.36 -31.81 -17.11
N LEU A 108 -24.28 -31.12 -16.73
CA LEU A 108 -23.93 -29.80 -17.25
C LEU A 108 -23.66 -29.78 -18.75
N GLU A 109 -23.10 -30.85 -19.32
CA GLU A 109 -22.94 -30.95 -20.78
C GLU A 109 -24.27 -30.81 -21.52
N THR A 110 -25.36 -31.31 -20.94
CA THR A 110 -26.69 -31.31 -21.56
C THR A 110 -27.54 -30.07 -21.23
N THR A 111 -27.22 -29.36 -20.15
CA THR A 111 -28.05 -28.28 -19.60
C THR A 111 -27.44 -26.89 -19.77
N ALA A 112 -26.11 -26.78 -19.75
CA ALA A 112 -25.42 -25.51 -19.90
C ALA A 112 -25.30 -25.10 -21.38
N PRO A 113 -25.31 -23.78 -21.69
CA PRO A 113 -25.02 -23.30 -23.05
C PRO A 113 -23.68 -23.81 -23.60
N GLU A 114 -23.59 -23.97 -24.93
CA GLU A 114 -22.40 -24.52 -25.58
C GLU A 114 -21.13 -23.69 -25.35
N ASP A 115 -21.28 -22.36 -25.21
CA ASP A 115 -20.19 -21.41 -24.97
C ASP A 115 -19.89 -21.19 -23.47
N CYS A 116 -20.65 -21.82 -22.56
CA CYS A 116 -20.53 -21.63 -21.12
C CYS A 116 -19.22 -22.23 -20.57
N ILE A 117 -18.50 -21.50 -19.72
CA ILE A 117 -17.31 -22.04 -19.04
C ILE A 117 -17.75 -22.87 -17.84
N LEU A 118 -17.23 -24.09 -17.71
CA LEU A 118 -17.56 -25.00 -16.61
C LEU A 118 -16.34 -25.13 -15.68
N ALA A 119 -16.48 -24.64 -14.45
CA ALA A 119 -15.41 -24.63 -13.47
C ALA A 119 -15.71 -25.51 -12.26
N SER A 120 -14.68 -26.04 -11.59
CA SER A 120 -14.82 -26.70 -10.28
C SER A 120 -13.96 -26.02 -9.22
N ASN A 121 -14.57 -25.74 -8.06
CA ASN A 121 -13.93 -25.27 -6.84
C ASN A 121 -13.32 -26.42 -6.00
N SER A 122 -13.24 -27.63 -6.54
CA SER A 122 -12.60 -28.77 -5.90
C SER A 122 -11.16 -28.45 -5.49
N SER A 123 -10.82 -28.81 -4.25
CA SER A 123 -9.47 -28.59 -3.69
C SER A 123 -8.60 -29.85 -3.81
N SER A 124 -9.22 -31.02 -3.96
CA SER A 124 -8.56 -32.33 -3.93
C SER A 124 -8.55 -33.03 -5.28
N TYR A 125 -9.66 -32.97 -6.02
CA TYR A 125 -9.78 -33.61 -7.33
C TYR A 125 -9.49 -32.64 -8.47
N LYS A 126 -8.75 -33.09 -9.46
CA LYS A 126 -8.52 -32.36 -10.71
C LYS A 126 -9.76 -32.48 -11.59
N THR A 127 -10.08 -31.47 -12.39
CA THR A 127 -11.24 -31.56 -13.27
C THR A 127 -11.13 -32.68 -14.30
N SER A 128 -9.93 -33.11 -14.70
CA SER A 128 -9.73 -34.30 -15.56
C SER A 128 -10.34 -35.58 -14.97
N GLU A 129 -10.43 -35.68 -13.66
CA GLU A 129 -11.04 -36.82 -12.96
C GLU A 129 -12.58 -36.74 -12.96
N MET A 130 -13.15 -35.55 -13.18
CA MET A 130 -14.59 -35.28 -13.14
C MET A 130 -15.25 -35.36 -14.52
N ILE A 131 -14.47 -35.27 -15.60
CA ILE A 131 -14.97 -35.13 -16.98
C ILE A 131 -14.92 -36.43 -17.79
N SER A 132 -14.93 -37.58 -17.12
CA SER A 132 -14.89 -38.89 -17.79
C SER A 132 -16.13 -39.18 -18.64
N LYS A 133 -17.26 -38.51 -18.36
CA LYS A 133 -18.55 -38.68 -19.03
C LYS A 133 -18.94 -37.53 -19.97
N VAL A 134 -18.05 -36.57 -20.24
CA VAL A 134 -18.32 -35.46 -21.17
C VAL A 134 -17.54 -35.61 -22.46
N THR A 135 -18.04 -35.02 -23.55
CA THR A 135 -17.39 -35.07 -24.86
C THR A 135 -16.09 -34.27 -24.92
N GLU A 136 -15.22 -34.60 -25.87
CA GLU A 136 -13.98 -33.84 -26.13
C GLU A 136 -14.21 -32.36 -26.46
N ASN A 137 -15.40 -31.99 -26.95
CA ASN A 137 -15.73 -30.59 -27.17
C ASN A 137 -15.96 -29.86 -25.85
N THR A 138 -16.70 -30.48 -24.93
CA THR A 138 -16.97 -29.92 -23.60
C THR A 138 -15.71 -29.83 -22.74
N LYS A 139 -14.79 -30.79 -22.82
CA LYS A 139 -13.51 -30.73 -22.07
C LYS A 139 -12.72 -29.44 -22.33
N LYS A 140 -12.80 -28.89 -23.55
CA LYS A 140 -12.08 -27.65 -23.90
C LYS A 140 -12.55 -26.42 -23.13
N ARG A 141 -13.76 -26.44 -22.56
CA ARG A 141 -14.33 -25.33 -21.77
C ARG A 141 -14.40 -25.63 -20.27
N VAL A 142 -13.68 -26.67 -19.81
CA VAL A 142 -13.62 -27.07 -18.39
C VAL A 142 -12.29 -26.66 -17.76
N LEU A 143 -12.33 -26.16 -16.52
CA LEU A 143 -11.14 -25.85 -15.73
C LEU A 143 -11.39 -26.01 -14.22
N ASN A 144 -10.34 -26.13 -13.42
CA ASN A 144 -10.46 -25.85 -11.99
C ASN A 144 -10.44 -24.33 -11.74
N MET A 145 -11.24 -23.87 -10.78
CA MET A 145 -11.29 -22.50 -10.29
C MET A 145 -11.43 -22.53 -8.76
N HIS A 146 -10.29 -22.69 -8.08
CA HIS A 146 -10.22 -23.01 -6.65
C HIS A 146 -10.05 -21.74 -5.80
N TYR A 147 -10.99 -21.51 -4.88
CA TYR A 147 -11.05 -20.37 -3.98
C TYR A 147 -10.65 -20.75 -2.55
N TYR A 148 -10.02 -19.81 -1.86
CA TYR A 148 -9.43 -20.05 -0.53
C TYR A 148 -10.24 -19.46 0.62
N MET A 149 -10.22 -20.14 1.77
CA MET A 149 -10.63 -19.57 3.06
C MET A 149 -9.41 -19.01 3.81
N PRO A 150 -9.57 -18.02 4.71
CA PRO A 150 -10.81 -17.40 5.20
C PRO A 150 -11.42 -16.38 4.23
N PRO A 151 -12.61 -15.79 4.50
CA PRO A 151 -13.34 -14.96 3.54
C PRO A 151 -12.57 -13.77 2.97
N GLN A 152 -11.61 -13.24 3.70
CA GLN A 152 -10.73 -12.13 3.30
C GLN A 152 -9.73 -12.53 2.20
N CYS A 153 -9.41 -13.83 2.08
CA CYS A 153 -8.52 -14.34 1.06
C CYS A 153 -9.20 -14.35 -0.31
N MET A 154 -8.91 -13.34 -1.13
CA MET A 154 -9.50 -13.19 -2.47
C MET A 154 -8.74 -13.98 -3.56
N ILE A 155 -7.83 -14.88 -3.18
CA ILE A 155 -7.05 -15.70 -4.11
C ILE A 155 -7.97 -16.70 -4.84
N VAL A 156 -7.77 -16.82 -6.15
CA VAL A 156 -8.35 -17.89 -6.98
C VAL A 156 -7.26 -18.57 -7.81
N GLU A 157 -7.20 -19.89 -7.78
CA GLU A 157 -6.32 -20.67 -8.64
C GLU A 157 -7.09 -21.24 -9.84
N LEU A 158 -6.57 -20.97 -11.04
CA LEU A 158 -7.05 -21.51 -12.30
C LEU A 158 -6.12 -22.63 -12.75
N MET A 159 -6.64 -23.80 -13.08
CA MET A 159 -5.84 -24.92 -13.58
C MET A 159 -6.52 -25.63 -14.75
N THR A 160 -5.71 -25.99 -15.74
CA THR A 160 -6.16 -26.79 -16.88
C THR A 160 -6.40 -28.25 -16.47
N ASP A 161 -7.32 -28.93 -17.15
CA ASP A 161 -7.48 -30.39 -17.12
C ASP A 161 -6.61 -31.12 -18.17
N GLY A 162 -5.76 -30.40 -18.89
CA GLY A 162 -4.97 -30.91 -20.02
C GLY A 162 -5.65 -30.80 -21.38
N HIS A 163 -6.96 -30.56 -21.41
CA HIS A 163 -7.79 -30.36 -22.60
C HIS A 163 -8.34 -28.93 -22.72
N THR A 164 -8.40 -28.17 -21.62
CA THR A 164 -8.86 -26.78 -21.55
C THR A 164 -8.19 -25.93 -22.63
N SER A 165 -8.99 -25.17 -23.36
CA SER A 165 -8.47 -24.21 -24.34
C SER A 165 -7.58 -23.17 -23.64
N PRO A 166 -6.32 -22.99 -24.08
CA PRO A 166 -5.39 -22.05 -23.45
C PRO A 166 -5.90 -20.60 -23.41
N GLU A 167 -6.74 -20.23 -24.37
CA GLU A 167 -7.34 -18.89 -24.49
C GLU A 167 -8.34 -18.57 -23.36
N ILE A 168 -8.83 -19.58 -22.63
CA ILE A 168 -9.71 -19.39 -21.47
C ILE A 168 -8.97 -18.72 -20.32
N PHE A 169 -7.68 -19.00 -20.13
CA PHE A 169 -6.95 -18.51 -18.95
C PHE A 169 -6.81 -16.98 -18.94
N PRO A 170 -6.35 -16.31 -20.02
CA PRO A 170 -6.33 -14.85 -20.06
C PRO A 170 -7.72 -14.24 -19.82
N PHE A 171 -8.76 -14.82 -20.44
CA PHE A 171 -10.14 -14.36 -20.26
C PHE A 171 -10.58 -14.49 -18.80
N MET A 172 -10.38 -15.66 -18.18
CA MET A 172 -10.79 -15.91 -16.80
C MET A 172 -9.96 -15.12 -15.79
N VAL A 173 -8.67 -14.86 -16.05
CA VAL A 173 -7.85 -13.95 -15.23
C VAL A 173 -8.51 -12.56 -15.19
N GLU A 174 -8.85 -12.01 -16.35
CA GLU A 174 -9.47 -10.69 -16.45
C GLU A 174 -10.85 -10.65 -15.78
N ARG A 175 -11.73 -11.64 -16.06
CA ARG A 175 -13.07 -11.72 -15.44
C ARG A 175 -13.00 -11.92 -13.91
N SER A 176 -12.01 -12.67 -13.42
CA SER A 176 -11.80 -12.88 -11.99
C SER A 176 -11.42 -11.56 -11.29
N GLN A 177 -10.61 -10.72 -11.93
CA GLN A 177 -10.22 -9.42 -11.40
C GLN A 177 -11.40 -8.44 -11.29
N GLU A 178 -12.39 -8.51 -12.20
CA GLU A 178 -13.63 -7.75 -12.08
C GLU A 178 -14.39 -8.07 -10.78
N ALA A 179 -14.29 -9.31 -10.29
CA ALA A 179 -14.82 -9.73 -9.00
C ALA A 179 -13.89 -9.46 -7.81
N ALA A 180 -12.88 -8.60 -7.99
CA ALA A 180 -11.84 -8.27 -7.02
C ALA A 180 -11.07 -9.48 -6.48
N THR A 181 -11.03 -10.58 -7.23
CA THR A 181 -10.21 -11.75 -6.91
C THR A 181 -8.80 -11.63 -7.49
N VAL A 182 -7.85 -12.36 -6.90
CA VAL A 182 -6.43 -12.36 -7.29
C VAL A 182 -6.11 -13.71 -7.96
N PRO A 183 -6.15 -13.79 -9.30
CA PRO A 183 -6.02 -15.05 -10.01
C PRO A 183 -4.56 -15.51 -10.19
N PHE A 184 -4.32 -16.80 -10.00
CA PHE A 184 -3.05 -17.47 -10.28
C PHE A 184 -3.28 -18.69 -11.18
N VAL A 185 -2.40 -18.90 -12.17
CA VAL A 185 -2.61 -19.94 -13.20
C VAL A 185 -1.62 -21.09 -13.05
N ALA A 186 -2.13 -22.26 -12.69
CA ALA A 186 -1.44 -23.54 -12.81
C ALA A 186 -1.51 -24.01 -14.27
N ARG A 187 -0.42 -23.77 -15.00
CA ARG A 187 -0.31 -24.01 -16.45
C ARG A 187 -0.34 -25.49 -16.86
N LYS A 188 -0.23 -26.39 -15.88
CA LYS A 188 -0.33 -27.85 -16.04
C LYS A 188 -1.12 -28.40 -14.87
N GLU A 189 -1.69 -29.58 -15.06
CA GLU A 189 -2.29 -30.32 -13.96
C GLU A 189 -1.30 -30.56 -12.83
N SER A 190 -1.74 -30.29 -11.61
CA SER A 190 -0.96 -30.45 -10.39
C SER A 190 -1.88 -30.87 -9.25
N THR A 191 -1.58 -32.01 -8.63
CA THR A 191 -2.25 -32.39 -7.38
C THR A 191 -1.90 -31.36 -6.31
N GLY A 192 -2.92 -30.68 -5.78
CA GLY A 192 -2.73 -29.54 -4.87
C GLY A 192 -2.38 -28.22 -5.56
N PHE A 193 -2.63 -28.08 -6.86
CA PHE A 193 -2.46 -26.82 -7.59
C PHE A 193 -1.05 -26.22 -7.44
N ILE A 194 -0.93 -24.93 -7.14
CA ILE A 194 0.32 -24.24 -6.83
C ILE A 194 0.50 -24.20 -5.31
N PHE A 195 -0.43 -23.56 -4.59
CA PHE A 195 -0.22 -23.28 -3.17
C PHE A 195 -0.37 -24.51 -2.28
N ASN A 196 -1.40 -25.35 -2.46
CA ASN A 196 -1.59 -26.51 -1.59
C ASN A 196 -0.44 -27.52 -1.76
N ARG A 197 0.14 -27.62 -2.95
CA ARG A 197 1.34 -28.42 -3.22
C ARG A 197 2.57 -27.87 -2.51
N LEU A 198 2.77 -26.55 -2.54
CA LEU A 198 3.86 -25.90 -1.79
C LEU A 198 3.68 -26.12 -0.29
N TRP A 199 2.48 -25.87 0.23
CA TRP A 199 2.15 -26.07 1.64
C TRP A 199 2.32 -27.52 2.08
N ALA A 200 1.97 -28.50 1.24
CA ALA A 200 2.18 -29.91 1.56
C ALA A 200 3.67 -30.26 1.71
N ALA A 201 4.57 -29.63 0.95
CA ALA A 201 6.01 -29.82 1.11
C ALA A 201 6.53 -29.21 2.41
N VAL A 202 6.15 -27.95 2.69
CA VAL A 202 6.52 -27.26 3.94
C VAL A 202 6.01 -28.04 5.16
N LYS A 203 4.73 -28.38 5.17
CA LYS A 203 4.10 -29.16 6.25
C LYS A 203 4.78 -30.50 6.47
N ARG A 204 5.14 -31.22 5.39
CA ARG A 204 5.83 -32.51 5.50
C ARG A 204 7.19 -32.35 6.19
N GLU A 205 7.97 -31.34 5.80
CA GLU A 205 9.29 -31.12 6.40
C GLU A 205 9.20 -30.68 7.86
N ILE A 206 8.26 -29.79 8.19
CA ILE A 206 8.01 -29.38 9.59
C ILE A 206 7.68 -30.61 10.46
N LEU A 207 6.81 -31.51 9.97
CA LEU A 207 6.48 -32.73 10.71
C LEU A 207 7.70 -33.65 10.89
N THR A 208 8.57 -33.76 9.88
CA THR A 208 9.82 -34.52 9.98
C THR A 208 10.73 -33.93 11.06
N ILE A 209 10.99 -32.62 11.03
CA ILE A 209 11.82 -31.90 12.02
C ILE A 209 11.31 -32.16 13.45
N ILE A 210 10.00 -32.04 13.67
CA ILE A 210 9.39 -32.28 14.99
C ILE A 210 9.52 -33.76 15.38
N SER A 211 9.27 -34.69 14.43
CA SER A 211 9.32 -36.13 14.72
C SER A 211 10.72 -36.66 15.04
N GLU A 212 11.75 -36.04 14.47
CA GLU A 212 13.16 -36.34 14.72
C GLU A 212 13.68 -35.67 16.00
N GLY A 213 12.87 -34.80 16.63
CA GLY A 213 13.24 -34.06 17.83
C GLY A 213 14.27 -32.95 17.58
N VAL A 214 14.36 -32.46 16.34
CA VAL A 214 15.32 -31.41 15.95
C VAL A 214 14.93 -30.05 16.53
N SER A 215 13.63 -29.74 16.61
CA SER A 215 13.11 -28.49 17.19
C SER A 215 11.62 -28.63 17.56
N VAL A 216 11.06 -27.61 18.20
CA VAL A 216 9.65 -27.51 18.64
C VAL A 216 8.85 -26.55 17.75
N PRO A 217 7.52 -26.66 17.70
CA PRO A 217 6.68 -25.81 16.85
C PRO A 217 6.93 -24.30 17.01
N GLU A 218 7.13 -23.82 18.24
CA GLU A 218 7.31 -22.39 18.54
C GLU A 218 8.58 -21.82 17.88
N GLU A 219 9.70 -22.55 17.94
CA GLU A 219 10.96 -22.13 17.32
C GLU A 219 10.88 -22.14 15.79
N ILE A 220 10.20 -23.14 15.22
CA ILE A 220 9.98 -23.24 13.77
C ILE A 220 9.16 -22.04 13.28
N ASP A 221 8.08 -21.70 13.98
CA ASP A 221 7.21 -20.57 13.63
C ASP A 221 7.94 -19.22 13.80
N ASP A 222 8.71 -19.04 14.87
CA ASP A 222 9.49 -17.83 15.09
C ASP A 222 10.57 -17.65 14.03
N MET A 223 11.29 -18.71 13.66
CA MET A 223 12.27 -18.67 12.58
C MET A 223 11.60 -18.35 11.23
N TRP A 224 10.44 -18.95 10.93
CA TRP A 224 9.68 -18.65 9.72
C TRP A 224 9.22 -17.18 9.69
N ARG A 225 8.79 -16.64 10.84
CA ARG A 225 8.39 -15.26 11.00
C ARG A 225 9.55 -14.30 10.73
N GLU A 226 10.70 -14.50 11.36
CA GLU A 226 11.86 -13.64 11.16
C GLU A 226 12.32 -13.67 9.70
N MET A 227 12.46 -14.87 9.12
CA MET A 227 13.04 -15.02 7.79
C MET A 227 12.08 -14.62 6.66
N PHE A 228 10.83 -15.09 6.67
CA PHE A 228 9.93 -14.96 5.53
C PHE A 228 8.87 -13.87 5.71
N ILE A 229 8.41 -13.61 6.95
CA ILE A 229 7.37 -12.60 7.20
C ILE A 229 8.03 -11.22 7.38
N LYS A 230 8.96 -11.08 8.32
CA LYS A 230 9.68 -9.82 8.57
C LYS A 230 10.75 -9.55 7.52
N GLY A 231 11.46 -10.58 7.08
CA GLY A 231 12.46 -10.48 6.02
C GLY A 231 11.88 -10.28 4.61
N GLU A 232 10.56 -10.33 4.44
CA GLU A 232 9.83 -10.18 3.15
C GLU A 232 10.43 -11.02 2.00
N THR A 233 10.97 -12.19 2.32
CA THR A 233 11.72 -13.00 1.37
C THR A 233 10.80 -13.89 0.56
N LEU A 234 10.81 -13.73 -0.76
CA LEU A 234 10.02 -14.55 -1.69
C LEU A 234 10.85 -15.75 -2.18
N PRO A 235 10.32 -16.99 -2.16
CA PRO A 235 11.11 -18.22 -2.32
C PRO A 235 11.85 -18.30 -3.66
N CYS A 236 11.20 -18.00 -4.79
CA CYS A 236 11.89 -18.03 -6.09
C CYS A 236 12.90 -16.90 -6.26
N ARG A 237 12.63 -15.73 -5.67
CA ARG A 237 13.57 -14.60 -5.74
C ARG A 237 14.80 -14.89 -4.89
N MET A 238 14.61 -15.46 -3.70
CA MET A 238 15.69 -15.90 -2.81
C MET A 238 16.67 -16.83 -3.52
N MET A 239 16.17 -17.78 -4.34
CA MET A 239 17.04 -18.66 -5.13
C MET A 239 17.87 -17.92 -6.19
N ASP A 240 17.34 -16.84 -6.78
CA ASP A 240 18.05 -15.99 -7.73
C ASP A 240 18.93 -14.91 -7.06
N SER A 241 18.63 -14.54 -5.80
CA SER A 241 19.11 -13.32 -5.16
C SER A 241 20.03 -13.52 -3.95
N LYS A 242 20.52 -12.38 -3.46
CA LYS A 242 21.37 -12.18 -2.29
C LYS A 242 20.70 -12.66 -1.00
N PHE A 243 21.45 -13.36 -0.15
CA PHE A 243 21.05 -13.58 1.24
C PHE A 243 21.43 -12.32 2.06
N LEU A 244 20.67 -11.99 3.11
CA LEU A 244 21.18 -11.16 4.22
C LEU A 244 21.64 -12.14 5.29
N SER A 245 22.94 -12.45 5.34
CA SER A 245 23.47 -13.39 6.34
C SER A 245 24.06 -12.61 7.49
N PRO A 246 23.66 -12.87 8.75
CA PRO A 246 24.40 -12.34 9.89
C PRO A 246 25.79 -12.98 9.90
N ASN A 247 26.83 -12.15 9.84
CA ASN A 247 28.22 -12.58 9.92
C ASN A 247 28.50 -13.17 11.32
N PRO A 248 28.86 -14.46 11.46
CA PRO A 248 29.07 -15.08 12.76
C PRO A 248 30.37 -14.66 13.46
N ALA A 249 31.21 -13.83 12.81
CA ALA A 249 32.51 -13.41 13.34
C ALA A 249 32.54 -11.99 13.93
N MET A 250 31.45 -11.23 13.96
CA MET A 250 31.46 -9.86 14.52
C MET A 250 30.13 -9.48 15.20
N ASN A 251 30.24 -8.82 16.35
CA ASN A 251 29.15 -8.49 17.26
C ASN A 251 28.31 -7.25 16.88
N ASP A 252 28.51 -6.68 15.69
CA ASP A 252 27.77 -5.49 15.23
C ASP A 252 26.98 -5.80 13.95
N LEU A 253 25.66 -5.58 14.00
CA LEU A 253 24.71 -5.78 12.89
C LEU A 253 24.91 -4.83 11.69
N ALA A 254 25.89 -3.92 11.75
CA ALA A 254 26.03 -2.79 10.82
C ALA A 254 26.78 -3.11 9.52
N ASP A 255 27.48 -4.24 9.44
CA ASP A 255 28.24 -4.65 8.24
C ASP A 255 27.84 -6.06 7.78
N LEU A 256 26.72 -6.15 7.05
CA LEU A 256 26.33 -7.36 6.32
C LEU A 256 27.09 -7.43 5.00
N THR A 257 28.06 -8.34 4.88
CA THR A 257 28.70 -8.65 3.59
C THR A 257 27.73 -9.40 2.68
N ILE A 258 27.54 -8.88 1.47
CA ILE A 258 26.67 -9.42 0.43
C ILE A 258 27.30 -10.69 -0.15
N GLU A 259 26.69 -11.85 0.08
CA GLU A 259 26.99 -13.07 -0.68
C GLU A 259 25.77 -13.45 -1.54
N ASP A 260 25.99 -13.60 -2.84
CA ASP A 260 24.97 -14.03 -3.80
C ASP A 260 24.73 -15.54 -3.65
N ILE A 261 23.48 -15.98 -3.41
CA ILE A 261 23.16 -17.42 -3.40
C ILE A 261 23.32 -17.96 -4.81
N GLY A 262 22.48 -17.53 -5.77
CA GLY A 262 22.53 -17.99 -7.15
C GLY A 262 22.15 -19.47 -7.32
N LEU A 263 21.67 -19.81 -8.52
CA LEU A 263 21.15 -21.15 -8.80
C LEU A 263 22.22 -22.25 -8.74
N ASP A 264 23.49 -21.89 -8.93
CA ASP A 264 24.63 -22.77 -8.76
C ASP A 264 24.81 -23.22 -7.30
N THR A 265 24.70 -22.29 -6.34
CA THR A 265 24.75 -22.63 -4.92
C THR A 265 23.52 -23.42 -4.50
N VAL A 266 22.32 -23.06 -5.00
CA VAL A 266 21.09 -23.83 -4.74
C VAL A 266 21.27 -25.27 -5.22
N ALA A 267 21.76 -25.48 -6.44
CA ALA A 267 21.99 -26.82 -6.98
C ALA A 267 23.07 -27.58 -6.19
N PHE A 268 24.12 -26.90 -5.72
CA PHE A 268 25.16 -27.50 -4.89
C PHE A 268 24.62 -28.00 -3.54
N ILE A 269 23.87 -27.15 -2.82
CA ILE A 269 23.27 -27.50 -1.52
C ILE A 269 22.23 -28.62 -1.70
N GLU A 270 21.36 -28.50 -2.70
CA GLU A 270 20.34 -29.53 -2.95
C GLU A 270 20.97 -30.87 -3.37
N SER A 271 22.10 -30.87 -4.10
CA SER A 271 22.85 -32.10 -4.41
C SER A 271 23.35 -32.81 -3.16
N HIS A 272 23.70 -32.04 -2.11
CA HIS A 272 24.08 -32.62 -0.83
C HIS A 272 22.89 -33.31 -0.17
N TYR A 273 21.74 -32.64 -0.09
CA TYR A 273 20.52 -33.22 0.50
C TYR A 273 20.00 -34.42 -0.27
N VAL A 274 20.05 -34.39 -1.61
CA VAL A 274 19.73 -35.53 -2.47
C VAL A 274 20.54 -36.76 -2.09
N LYS A 275 21.86 -36.60 -1.89
CA LYS A 275 22.75 -37.69 -1.51
C LYS A 275 22.52 -38.16 -0.07
N GLU A 276 22.39 -37.22 0.86
CA GLU A 276 22.26 -37.51 2.29
C GLU A 276 20.92 -38.19 2.62
N ARG A 277 19.82 -37.68 2.06
CA ARG A 277 18.46 -38.15 2.33
C ARG A 277 17.95 -39.17 1.31
N GLY A 278 18.77 -39.53 0.31
CA GLY A 278 18.39 -40.49 -0.75
C GLY A 278 17.22 -40.03 -1.61
N LEU A 279 17.12 -38.72 -1.89
CA LEU A 279 16.04 -38.13 -2.70
C LEU A 279 16.35 -38.25 -4.20
N SER A 280 15.37 -37.99 -5.05
CA SER A 280 15.58 -37.93 -6.51
C SER A 280 16.04 -36.53 -6.93
N ALA A 281 17.11 -36.45 -7.73
CA ALA A 281 17.62 -35.20 -8.33
C ALA A 281 16.82 -34.71 -9.54
N GLU A 282 16.04 -35.59 -10.19
CA GLU A 282 15.48 -35.39 -11.53
C GLU A 282 14.66 -34.10 -11.66
N LYS A 283 13.87 -33.77 -10.64
CA LYS A 283 12.95 -32.62 -10.64
C LYS A 283 13.47 -31.40 -9.89
N THR A 284 14.69 -31.47 -9.33
CA THR A 284 15.29 -30.40 -8.54
C THR A 284 16.64 -30.00 -9.15
N VAL A 285 17.72 -30.71 -8.81
CA VAL A 285 19.09 -30.41 -9.25
C VAL A 285 19.23 -30.57 -10.77
N ASP A 286 18.76 -31.68 -11.34
CA ASP A 286 18.92 -31.95 -12.76
C ASP A 286 18.08 -30.96 -13.59
N PHE A 287 16.88 -30.62 -13.11
CA PHE A 287 16.06 -29.58 -13.69
C PHE A 287 16.78 -28.22 -13.71
N LEU A 288 17.33 -27.77 -12.58
CA LEU A 288 18.09 -26.51 -12.52
C LEU A 288 19.30 -26.54 -13.45
N LYS A 289 20.02 -27.66 -13.48
CA LYS A 289 21.22 -27.82 -14.31
C LYS A 289 20.89 -27.71 -15.79
N THR A 290 19.97 -28.53 -16.29
CA THR A 290 19.63 -28.60 -17.73
C THR A 290 18.94 -27.33 -18.22
N HIS A 291 18.07 -26.71 -17.41
CA HIS A 291 17.26 -25.58 -17.86
C HIS A 291 17.86 -24.19 -17.55
N TYR A 292 18.86 -24.10 -16.66
CA TYR A 292 19.44 -22.82 -16.24
C TYR A 292 20.98 -22.86 -16.25
N LEU A 293 21.61 -23.74 -15.46
CA LEU A 293 23.07 -23.69 -15.25
C LEU A 293 23.87 -23.98 -16.52
N ASP A 294 23.47 -24.98 -17.31
CA ASP A 294 24.14 -25.33 -18.57
C ASP A 294 24.02 -24.22 -19.64
N GLN A 295 23.07 -23.29 -19.45
CA GLN A 295 22.88 -22.09 -20.26
C GLN A 295 23.57 -20.85 -19.67
N GLY A 296 24.32 -21.02 -18.56
CA GLY A 296 24.99 -19.92 -17.85
C GLY A 296 24.06 -19.01 -17.05
N LYS A 297 22.81 -19.43 -16.77
CA LYS A 297 21.85 -18.66 -15.97
C LYS A 297 22.01 -18.99 -14.49
N LEU A 298 22.66 -18.09 -13.74
CA LEU A 298 23.07 -18.29 -12.36
C LEU A 298 22.27 -17.43 -11.36
N GLY A 299 21.19 -16.79 -11.80
CA GLY A 299 20.50 -15.77 -11.03
C GLY A 299 21.20 -14.42 -11.15
N ASN A 300 21.20 -13.64 -10.08
CA ASN A 300 21.77 -12.29 -10.05
C ASN A 300 23.31 -12.27 -10.17
N LYS A 301 23.97 -13.42 -10.09
CA LYS A 301 25.43 -13.58 -10.29
C LYS A 301 25.87 -13.36 -11.73
N CYS A 302 24.96 -13.38 -12.71
CA CYS A 302 25.32 -13.21 -14.11
C CYS A 302 24.32 -12.34 -14.87
N SER A 303 24.77 -11.82 -16.02
CA SER A 303 23.96 -10.97 -16.91
C SER A 303 22.83 -11.71 -17.63
N LEU A 304 22.73 -13.03 -17.49
CA LEU A 304 21.70 -13.87 -18.13
C LEU A 304 20.50 -14.14 -17.21
N GLY A 305 20.56 -13.70 -15.94
CA GLY A 305 19.52 -13.95 -14.94
C GLY A 305 19.49 -15.40 -14.44
N GLY A 306 18.35 -15.80 -13.87
CA GLY A 306 18.10 -17.13 -13.31
C GLY A 306 16.70 -17.63 -13.60
N LEU A 307 15.94 -17.96 -12.55
CA LEU A 307 14.51 -18.27 -12.64
C LEU A 307 13.73 -17.10 -13.24
N TYR A 308 14.21 -15.88 -13.00
CA TYR A 308 13.75 -14.66 -13.63
C TYR A 308 14.81 -14.15 -14.62
N SER A 309 14.38 -13.65 -15.79
CA SER A 309 15.23 -12.83 -16.65
C SER A 309 15.61 -11.53 -15.93
N LEU A 310 16.71 -10.88 -16.30
CA LEU A 310 17.03 -9.54 -15.75
C LEU A 310 15.96 -8.48 -16.10
N ASP A 311 15.27 -8.69 -17.24
CA ASP A 311 14.11 -7.91 -17.66
C ASP A 311 12.82 -8.36 -16.96
N ASP A 312 12.76 -9.62 -16.49
CA ASP A 312 11.80 -10.08 -15.48
C ASP A 312 12.27 -9.61 -14.09
N LYS A 313 12.55 -8.31 -13.99
CA LYS A 313 12.19 -7.61 -12.76
C LYS A 313 10.77 -8.07 -12.43
N PRO A 314 10.41 -8.23 -11.16
CA PRO A 314 8.99 -8.33 -10.87
C PRO A 314 8.33 -7.11 -11.55
N ILE A 315 7.00 -7.06 -11.60
CA ILE A 315 6.44 -5.76 -11.24
C ILE A 315 6.92 -5.55 -9.79
N ALA A 316 8.19 -5.20 -9.61
CA ALA A 316 8.58 -4.26 -8.62
C ALA A 316 7.58 -3.14 -8.92
N LYS A 317 6.70 -2.83 -7.97
CA LYS A 317 6.47 -1.41 -7.74
C LYS A 317 7.87 -0.82 -7.78
N ASP A 318 8.15 -0.07 -8.84
CA ASP A 318 9.47 0.31 -9.27
C ASP A 318 10.15 1.04 -8.11
N LEU A 319 10.88 0.31 -7.26
CA LEU A 319 11.63 0.91 -6.15
C LEU A 319 12.76 1.79 -6.70
N SER A 320 13.05 1.73 -8.02
CA SER A 320 13.95 2.68 -8.69
C SER A 320 13.30 4.02 -9.05
N ARG A 321 11.99 4.16 -8.80
CA ARG A 321 11.30 5.46 -8.77
C ARG A 321 10.89 5.92 -7.38
N GLU A 322 10.91 5.05 -6.36
CA GLU A 322 10.61 5.50 -5.00
C GLU A 322 11.76 6.41 -4.52
N PRO A 323 11.46 7.67 -4.17
CA PRO A 323 12.49 8.65 -3.86
C PRO A 323 13.21 8.31 -2.56
N GLU A 324 14.48 8.69 -2.46
CA GLU A 324 15.14 8.76 -1.16
C GLU A 324 14.44 9.84 -0.31
N ILE A 325 14.39 9.62 1.00
CA ILE A 325 13.60 10.45 1.91
C ILE A 325 14.56 11.23 2.80
N LEU A 326 14.44 12.55 2.84
CA LEU A 326 15.01 13.34 3.93
C LEU A 326 13.98 13.53 5.03
N VAL A 327 14.37 13.31 6.27
CA VAL A 327 13.51 13.47 7.45
C VAL A 327 14.25 14.16 8.58
N LEU A 328 13.51 14.95 9.36
CA LEU A 328 13.99 15.57 10.58
C LEU A 328 13.67 14.70 11.79
N ASP A 329 14.70 14.32 12.53
CA ASP A 329 14.54 13.84 13.91
C ASP A 329 14.66 15.04 14.84
N VAL A 330 13.61 15.32 15.61
CA VAL A 330 13.59 16.48 16.52
C VAL A 330 14.51 16.27 17.73
N GLY A 331 14.93 15.03 18.02
CA GLY A 331 15.88 14.69 19.08
C GLY A 331 15.28 14.60 20.48
N LEU A 332 13.96 14.72 20.63
CA LEU A 332 13.26 14.64 21.91
C LEU A 332 13.21 13.21 22.48
N SER A 333 13.32 12.19 21.62
CA SER A 333 13.33 10.77 22.01
C SER A 333 14.74 10.17 22.05
N ALA A 334 15.79 10.99 21.87
CA ALA A 334 17.17 10.51 21.89
C ALA A 334 17.52 9.87 23.24
N SER A 335 18.54 9.00 23.28
CA SER A 335 19.01 8.38 24.54
C SER A 335 19.45 9.40 25.59
N THR A 336 19.95 10.55 25.15
CA THR A 336 20.24 11.73 25.97
C THR A 336 19.51 12.96 25.41
N PRO A 337 18.21 13.12 25.70
CA PRO A 337 17.39 14.19 25.14
C PRO A 337 17.96 15.56 25.49
N ASN A 338 18.12 16.41 24.48
CA ASN A 338 18.42 17.83 24.69
C ASN A 338 17.86 18.66 23.53
N THR A 339 17.68 19.96 23.74
CA THR A 339 17.08 20.88 22.76
C THR A 339 17.91 21.04 21.48
N SER A 340 19.15 20.57 21.47
CA SER A 340 20.03 20.58 20.31
C SER A 340 20.32 19.19 19.78
N ALA A 341 19.62 18.13 20.22
CA ALA A 341 19.89 16.76 19.82
C ALA A 341 19.37 16.43 18.41
N GLY A 342 18.71 17.38 17.74
CA GLY A 342 18.04 17.16 16.47
C GLY A 342 19.00 16.81 15.34
N GLN A 343 18.49 16.06 14.37
CA GLN A 343 19.26 15.54 13.24
C GLN A 343 18.46 15.65 11.94
N ILE A 344 19.18 15.78 10.84
CA ILE A 344 18.63 15.56 9.50
C ILE A 344 19.14 14.22 9.02
N LEU A 345 18.23 13.31 8.70
CA LEU A 345 18.53 11.97 8.23
C LEU A 345 18.13 11.84 6.77
N LYS A 346 18.91 11.08 6.02
CA LYS A 346 18.52 10.56 4.72
C LYS A 346 18.23 9.08 4.88
N VAL A 347 17.01 8.67 4.55
CA VAL A 347 16.48 7.32 4.70
C VAL A 347 16.33 6.73 3.30
N THR A 348 16.74 5.48 3.13
CA THR A 348 16.57 4.75 1.86
C THR A 348 15.09 4.59 1.53
N SER A 349 14.77 4.47 0.24
CA SER A 349 13.39 4.35 -0.23
C SER A 349 12.65 3.12 0.33
N ASP A 350 13.39 2.07 0.69
CA ASP A 350 12.86 0.88 1.35
C ASP A 350 12.71 1.02 2.88
N GLY A 351 13.17 2.13 3.46
CA GLY A 351 13.11 2.40 4.90
C GLY A 351 14.01 1.50 5.75
N LYS A 352 14.98 0.79 5.15
CA LYS A 352 15.81 -0.18 5.89
C LYS A 352 17.08 0.41 6.47
N SER A 353 17.63 1.46 5.87
CA SER A 353 18.82 2.12 6.37
C SER A 353 18.68 3.64 6.31
N TYR A 354 19.53 4.33 7.06
CA TYR A 354 19.59 5.78 7.06
C TYR A 354 21.02 6.25 7.30
N GLU A 355 21.33 7.43 6.76
CA GLU A 355 22.54 8.18 7.06
C GLU A 355 22.18 9.49 7.75
N THR A 356 23.05 9.95 8.66
CA THR A 356 22.87 11.26 9.31
C THR A 356 23.63 12.32 8.52
N ILE A 357 22.90 13.25 7.90
CA ILE A 357 23.45 14.34 7.10
C ILE A 357 23.95 15.47 8.00
N LEU A 358 23.11 15.91 8.95
CA LEU A 358 23.45 16.95 9.91
C LEU A 358 23.03 16.55 11.33
N LYS A 359 23.87 16.91 12.30
CA LYS A 359 23.65 16.69 13.73
C LYS A 359 23.53 18.03 14.46
N ASN A 360 23.17 17.97 15.73
CA ASN A 360 23.18 19.11 16.65
C ASN A 360 22.21 20.24 16.27
N GLN A 361 21.06 19.91 15.69
CA GLN A 361 20.05 20.87 15.26
C GLN A 361 19.12 21.22 16.44
N ALA A 362 18.77 22.51 16.56
CA ALA A 362 17.96 23.04 17.64
C ALA A 362 16.46 22.77 17.40
N LEU A 363 16.00 21.58 17.79
CA LEU A 363 14.62 21.10 17.60
C LEU A 363 14.11 21.36 16.16
N PRO A 364 14.67 20.69 15.14
CA PRO A 364 14.27 20.90 13.75
C PRO A 364 12.83 20.42 13.50
N ASP A 365 12.07 21.16 12.67
CA ASP A 365 10.63 20.90 12.52
C ASP A 365 10.11 20.90 11.06
N GLY A 366 10.37 21.95 10.27
CA GLY A 366 9.98 22.03 8.86
C GLY A 366 11.13 21.72 7.91
N LEU A 367 10.86 21.06 6.79
CA LEU A 367 11.87 20.66 5.79
C LEU A 367 11.31 20.75 4.36
N ALA A 368 12.07 21.31 3.44
CA ALA A 368 11.82 21.17 2.01
C ALA A 368 13.13 21.14 1.21
N VAL A 369 13.03 20.67 -0.04
CA VAL A 369 14.16 20.53 -0.96
C VAL A 369 13.89 21.33 -2.22
N ASP A 370 14.82 22.21 -2.57
CA ASP A 370 14.88 22.83 -3.89
C ASP A 370 15.74 21.98 -4.82
N ARG A 371 15.08 21.17 -5.66
CA ARG A 371 15.77 20.25 -6.58
C ARG A 371 16.61 20.99 -7.62
N ALA A 372 16.23 22.21 -8.01
CA ALA A 372 16.93 22.99 -9.02
C ALA A 372 18.33 23.43 -8.55
N SER A 373 18.44 23.89 -7.30
CA SER A 373 19.74 24.25 -6.71
C SER A 373 20.44 23.09 -5.98
N GLY A 374 19.75 21.97 -5.76
CA GLY A 374 20.28 20.84 -4.99
C GLY A 374 20.48 21.18 -3.52
N ARG A 375 19.57 21.99 -2.95
CA ARG A 375 19.65 22.45 -1.56
C ARG A 375 18.43 22.04 -0.76
N MET A 376 18.65 21.70 0.50
CA MET A 376 17.60 21.59 1.50
C MET A 376 17.47 22.90 2.27
N VAL A 377 16.25 23.18 2.75
CA VAL A 377 15.91 24.28 3.64
C VAL A 377 15.17 23.69 4.82
N TRP A 378 15.54 24.06 6.04
CA TRP A 378 14.86 23.58 7.24
C TRP A 378 14.72 24.65 8.31
N THR A 379 13.72 24.50 9.17
CA THR A 379 13.52 25.34 10.35
C THR A 379 14.03 24.67 11.61
N CYS A 380 14.57 25.48 12.52
CA CYS A 380 14.95 25.09 13.87
C CYS A 380 14.13 25.92 14.85
N MET A 381 13.35 25.25 15.71
CA MET A 381 12.45 25.92 16.66
C MET A 381 13.17 26.80 17.69
N GLY A 382 14.44 26.50 18.00
CA GLY A 382 15.10 27.10 19.15
C GLY A 382 14.49 26.58 20.45
N VAL A 383 14.39 27.42 21.47
CA VAL A 383 13.69 27.12 22.71
C VAL A 383 12.26 27.63 22.59
N PRO A 384 11.22 26.76 22.58
CA PRO A 384 9.84 27.19 22.42
C PRO A 384 9.44 28.35 23.33
N GLY A 385 8.87 29.40 22.74
CA GLY A 385 8.49 30.64 23.41
C GLY A 385 9.60 31.67 23.57
N LYS A 386 10.86 31.36 23.23
CA LYS A 386 11.94 32.33 23.13
C LYS A 386 12.13 32.75 21.67
N PRO A 387 12.43 34.04 21.40
CA PRO A 387 12.79 34.50 20.08
C PRO A 387 14.22 34.08 19.72
N ASP A 388 14.47 32.78 19.53
CA ASP A 388 15.77 32.24 19.13
C ASP A 388 15.69 31.18 18.03
N GLY A 389 14.51 31.03 17.41
CA GLY A 389 14.32 30.19 16.23
C GLY A 389 15.03 30.72 14.98
N ALA A 390 15.34 29.80 14.07
CA ALA A 390 16.12 30.09 12.87
C ALA A 390 15.70 29.24 11.65
N VAL A 391 16.10 29.69 10.46
CA VAL A 391 15.91 28.98 9.20
C VAL A 391 17.25 28.85 8.49
N TYR A 392 17.58 27.65 8.06
CA TYR A 392 18.87 27.31 7.46
C TYR A 392 18.70 26.68 6.08
N SER A 393 19.75 26.71 5.28
CA SER A 393 19.86 25.96 4.02
C SER A 393 21.24 25.32 3.90
N ALA A 394 21.33 24.18 3.23
CA ALA A 394 22.59 23.49 2.93
C ALA A 394 22.42 22.69 1.64
N LYS A 395 23.53 22.23 1.06
CA LYS A 395 23.49 21.19 0.03
C LYS A 395 22.95 19.88 0.62
N LEU A 396 22.48 18.98 -0.23
CA LEU A 396 21.89 17.70 0.20
C LEU A 396 22.87 16.78 0.95
N ASP A 397 24.17 17.00 0.82
CA ASP A 397 25.23 16.31 1.57
C ASP A 397 25.55 16.97 2.93
N GLY A 398 24.83 18.03 3.31
CA GLY A 398 25.03 18.79 4.54
C GLY A 398 26.12 19.86 4.46
N SER A 399 26.82 20.00 3.32
CA SER A 399 27.84 21.03 3.13
C SER A 399 27.23 22.40 2.80
N ASP A 400 28.07 23.45 2.89
CA ASP A 400 27.71 24.82 2.49
C ASP A 400 26.47 25.38 3.24
N ILE A 401 26.46 25.23 4.56
CA ILE A 401 25.36 25.71 5.42
C ILE A 401 25.28 27.24 5.37
N MET A 402 24.08 27.75 5.09
CA MET A 402 23.71 29.17 5.06
C MET A 402 22.61 29.44 6.09
N THR A 403 22.71 30.56 6.78
CA THR A 403 21.63 31.07 7.64
C THR A 403 20.71 31.95 6.80
N LEU A 404 19.48 31.50 6.54
CA LEU A 404 18.49 32.30 5.81
C LEU A 404 17.80 33.30 6.74
N VAL A 405 17.47 32.85 7.96
CA VAL A 405 16.89 33.69 9.02
C VAL A 405 17.66 33.39 10.30
N ALA A 406 18.29 34.41 10.87
CA ALA A 406 19.15 34.28 12.05
C ALA A 406 18.33 34.07 13.34
N PRO A 407 18.87 33.32 14.33
CA PRO A 407 18.32 33.31 15.68
C PRO A 407 18.08 34.73 16.21
N GLY A 408 16.93 34.98 16.84
CA GLY A 408 16.56 36.32 17.29
C GLY A 408 15.55 37.03 16.40
N VAL A 409 15.41 36.62 15.13
CA VAL A 409 14.55 37.30 14.15
C VAL A 409 13.11 36.78 14.21
N VAL A 410 12.94 35.49 14.45
CA VAL A 410 11.64 34.80 14.55
C VAL A 410 11.56 34.03 15.87
N ASN A 411 10.36 33.63 16.27
CA ASN A 411 10.14 32.94 17.55
C ASN A 411 10.36 31.43 17.43
N THR A 412 9.36 30.69 16.99
CA THR A 412 9.39 29.23 16.90
C THR A 412 8.98 28.83 15.48
N PRO A 413 9.89 28.90 14.50
CA PRO A 413 9.57 28.58 13.12
C PRO A 413 9.24 27.09 12.96
N LYS A 414 8.28 26.81 12.09
CA LYS A 414 7.62 25.51 11.92
C LYS A 414 7.71 25.02 10.48
N GLN A 415 6.72 24.29 10.00
CA GLN A 415 6.64 23.76 8.64
C GLN A 415 6.86 24.88 7.62
N LEU A 416 7.43 24.50 6.49
CA LEU A 416 7.84 25.41 5.43
C LEU A 416 7.49 24.83 4.06
N ALA A 417 7.26 25.72 3.10
CA ALA A 417 7.01 25.36 1.71
C ALA A 417 7.83 26.26 0.77
N LEU A 418 8.14 25.74 -0.42
CA LEU A 418 8.91 26.45 -1.44
C LEU A 418 8.01 26.82 -2.61
N ASP A 419 8.10 28.06 -3.07
CA ASP A 419 7.64 28.47 -4.38
C ASP A 419 8.85 28.47 -5.31
N HIS A 420 9.01 27.39 -6.07
CA HIS A 420 10.15 27.22 -6.96
C HIS A 420 10.15 28.23 -8.12
N GLN A 421 8.97 28.66 -8.59
CA GLN A 421 8.89 29.63 -9.70
C GLN A 421 9.33 31.02 -9.23
N ALA A 422 8.86 31.44 -8.06
CA ALA A 422 9.21 32.75 -7.49
C ALA A 422 10.53 32.74 -6.70
N GLN A 423 11.14 31.56 -6.49
CA GLN A 423 12.35 31.37 -5.68
C GLN A 423 12.17 31.90 -4.24
N LYS A 424 11.03 31.55 -3.62
CA LYS A 424 10.63 31.99 -2.28
C LYS A 424 10.47 30.83 -1.30
N VAL A 425 10.79 31.08 -0.03
CA VAL A 425 10.51 30.21 1.11
C VAL A 425 9.35 30.81 1.89
N TYR A 426 8.35 30.01 2.19
CA TYR A 426 7.25 30.33 3.12
C TYR A 426 7.42 29.47 4.36
N PHE A 427 7.24 30.05 5.55
CA PHE A 427 7.28 29.27 6.79
C PHE A 427 6.40 29.91 7.86
N SER A 428 5.84 29.08 8.74
CA SER A 428 5.06 29.55 9.88
C SER A 428 5.94 29.79 11.10
N ASP A 429 5.50 30.67 11.98
CA ASP A 429 6.05 30.91 13.31
C ASP A 429 4.95 30.73 14.36
N ARG A 430 5.10 29.68 15.18
CA ARG A 430 4.05 29.20 16.08
C ARG A 430 3.75 30.20 17.19
N GLU A 431 4.68 30.40 18.11
CA GLU A 431 4.57 31.37 19.20
C GLU A 431 4.63 32.81 18.70
N GLY A 432 5.23 33.07 17.54
CA GLY A 432 5.16 34.37 16.88
C GLY A 432 3.79 34.67 16.25
N CYS A 433 2.91 33.67 16.12
CA CYS A 433 1.58 33.78 15.53
C CYS A 433 1.57 34.36 14.09
N ARG A 434 2.60 34.03 13.30
CA ARG A 434 2.86 34.63 11.98
C ARG A 434 3.11 33.60 10.89
N VAL A 435 2.95 34.05 9.64
CA VAL A 435 3.48 33.36 8.45
C VAL A 435 4.43 34.32 7.75
N TYR A 436 5.62 33.85 7.43
CA TYR A 436 6.69 34.63 6.81
C TYR A 436 6.94 34.17 5.38
N ARG A 437 7.52 35.06 4.57
CA ARG A 437 8.13 34.74 3.28
C ARG A 437 9.49 35.41 3.14
N CYS A 438 10.46 34.73 2.54
CA CYS A 438 11.73 35.34 2.14
C CYS A 438 12.23 34.73 0.82
N SER A 439 13.27 35.32 0.23
CA SER A 439 14.00 34.75 -0.91
C SER A 439 14.80 33.51 -0.49
N LEU A 440 15.11 32.60 -1.42
CA LEU A 440 15.92 31.40 -1.13
C LEU A 440 17.33 31.68 -0.57
N ASN A 441 17.83 32.90 -0.71
CA ASN A 441 19.09 33.37 -0.12
C ASN A 441 18.89 34.10 1.24
N GLY A 442 17.67 34.14 1.77
CA GLY A 442 17.32 34.81 3.03
C GLY A 442 16.97 36.30 2.92
N SER A 443 17.12 36.93 1.75
CA SER A 443 16.76 38.33 1.57
C SER A 443 15.24 38.56 1.58
N ASP A 444 14.83 39.82 1.72
CA ASP A 444 13.42 40.24 1.57
C ASP A 444 12.45 39.50 2.50
N LEU A 445 12.87 39.25 3.75
CA LEU A 445 12.00 38.67 4.77
C LEU A 445 10.81 39.60 5.04
N GLU A 446 9.60 39.08 4.87
CA GLU A 446 8.35 39.79 5.06
C GLU A 446 7.34 38.96 5.84
N ILE A 447 6.46 39.65 6.58
CA ILE A 447 5.35 39.04 7.31
C ILE A 447 4.14 39.04 6.37
N LEU A 448 3.61 37.85 6.08
CA LEU A 448 2.40 37.68 5.27
C LEU A 448 1.14 37.65 6.12
N VAL A 449 1.23 37.08 7.33
CA VAL A 449 0.12 36.96 8.29
C VAL A 449 0.66 37.36 9.65
N ASP A 450 -0.04 38.24 10.37
CA ASP A 450 0.22 38.56 11.77
C ASP A 450 -1.07 38.44 12.59
N ASN A 451 -1.14 37.44 13.45
CA ASN A 451 -2.32 37.17 14.30
C ASN A 451 -2.15 37.70 15.73
N ASN A 452 -1.13 38.51 16.01
CA ASN A 452 -0.99 39.16 17.31
C ASN A 452 -1.96 40.35 17.40
N SER A 453 -3.07 40.19 18.12
CA SER A 453 -4.01 41.30 18.35
C SER A 453 -3.40 42.32 19.32
N LYS A 454 -3.45 43.61 19.00
CA LYS A 454 -3.00 44.69 19.91
C LYS A 454 -3.93 44.94 21.11
N ASP A 455 -5.15 44.37 21.12
CA ASP A 455 -6.25 44.78 22.02
C ASP A 455 -6.74 43.72 23.03
N GLN A 456 -6.07 42.58 23.19
CA GLN A 456 -6.46 41.59 24.21
C GLN A 456 -5.30 41.30 25.15
N GLY A 457 -5.52 41.63 26.43
CA GLY A 457 -4.56 41.44 27.50
C GLY A 457 -4.02 40.01 27.53
N SER A 458 -2.70 39.91 27.41
CA SER A 458 -1.81 38.81 27.81
C SER A 458 -2.50 37.51 28.26
N GLN A 459 -2.76 36.62 27.31
CA GLN A 459 -2.74 35.17 27.49
C GLN A 459 -2.48 34.55 26.12
N ASP A 460 -1.45 33.70 26.01
CA ASP A 460 -1.07 32.97 24.79
C ASP A 460 -2.28 32.25 24.19
N ASN A 461 -2.95 32.88 23.23
CA ASN A 461 -4.08 32.26 22.58
C ASN A 461 -3.55 31.25 21.57
N VAL A 462 -3.34 30.01 22.04
CA VAL A 462 -2.88 28.84 21.29
C VAL A 462 -3.67 28.65 19.97
N SER A 463 -4.89 29.17 19.87
CA SER A 463 -5.67 29.16 18.63
C SER A 463 -5.10 30.05 17.52
N ASN A 464 -4.20 30.99 17.81
CA ASN A 464 -3.57 31.86 16.81
C ASN A 464 -2.23 31.31 16.27
N TRP A 465 -1.73 30.23 16.86
CA TRP A 465 -0.46 29.62 16.48
C TRP A 465 -0.49 29.03 15.08
N CYS A 466 0.30 29.61 14.18
CA CYS A 466 0.50 29.12 12.82
C CYS A 466 1.51 27.97 12.82
N VAL A 467 1.22 26.86 12.12
CA VAL A 467 2.09 25.66 12.15
C VAL A 467 2.46 25.22 10.74
N GLY A 468 1.53 24.65 9.99
CA GLY A 468 1.67 24.24 8.61
C GLY A 468 1.64 25.41 7.65
N VAL A 469 2.32 25.30 6.51
CA VAL A 469 2.13 26.20 5.37
C VAL A 469 2.30 25.43 4.05
N ALA A 470 1.43 25.71 3.08
CA ALA A 470 1.56 25.26 1.70
C ALA A 470 1.37 26.42 0.74
N VAL A 471 2.00 26.37 -0.43
CA VAL A 471 1.88 27.39 -1.48
C VAL A 471 1.47 26.74 -2.79
N SER A 472 0.55 27.37 -3.49
CA SER A 472 0.08 26.96 -4.81
C SER A 472 0.11 28.15 -5.77
N PRO A 473 1.22 28.33 -6.52
CA PRO A 473 1.34 29.35 -7.55
C PRO A 473 0.26 29.24 -8.64
N ALA A 474 -0.16 28.02 -9.01
CA ALA A 474 -1.17 27.81 -10.05
C ALA A 474 -2.55 28.35 -9.64
N LEU A 475 -2.91 28.22 -8.36
CA LEU A 475 -4.14 28.79 -7.80
C LEU A 475 -3.96 30.24 -7.33
N GLY A 476 -2.72 30.76 -7.32
CA GLY A 476 -2.39 32.06 -6.76
C GLY A 476 -2.59 32.16 -5.24
N LYS A 477 -2.58 31.03 -4.52
CA LYS A 477 -2.92 30.94 -3.09
C LYS A 477 -1.77 30.40 -2.25
N PHE A 478 -1.74 30.79 -0.98
CA PHE A 478 -1.06 30.03 0.06
C PHE A 478 -2.03 29.69 1.19
N TYR A 479 -1.74 28.60 1.88
CA TYR A 479 -2.57 28.00 2.93
C TYR A 479 -1.75 27.84 4.20
N TRP A 480 -2.37 27.96 5.36
CA TRP A 480 -1.71 27.66 6.62
C TRP A 480 -2.68 27.07 7.65
N THR A 481 -2.14 26.30 8.58
CA THR A 481 -2.91 25.71 9.67
C THR A 481 -2.76 26.58 10.93
N GLN A 482 -3.83 26.61 11.72
CA GLN A 482 -3.81 27.06 13.10
C GLN A 482 -4.25 25.90 13.99
N LYS A 483 -3.33 25.40 14.82
CA LYS A 483 -3.52 24.12 15.52
C LYS A 483 -4.63 24.14 16.58
N GLY A 484 -4.85 25.26 17.26
CA GLY A 484 -5.73 25.28 18.44
C GLY A 484 -5.09 24.63 19.68
N PRO A 485 -5.79 24.66 20.83
CA PRO A 485 -5.36 23.96 22.03
C PRO A 485 -5.19 22.45 21.76
N PRO A 486 -4.20 21.79 22.37
CA PRO A 486 -3.95 20.37 22.16
C PRO A 486 -5.21 19.53 22.39
N LYS A 487 -5.54 18.66 21.43
CA LYS A 487 -6.74 17.79 21.50
C LYS A 487 -8.06 18.55 21.73
N GLY A 488 -8.10 19.83 21.38
CA GLY A 488 -9.21 20.74 21.70
C GLY A 488 -10.26 20.87 20.61
N GLY A 489 -10.04 20.32 19.40
CA GLY A 489 -11.02 20.35 18.30
C GLY A 489 -11.32 21.76 17.79
N LYS A 490 -10.36 22.69 17.93
CA LYS A 490 -10.49 24.09 17.48
C LYS A 490 -9.44 24.43 16.43
N GLY A 491 -8.92 23.41 15.75
CA GLY A 491 -8.01 23.52 14.64
C GLY A 491 -8.69 24.13 13.43
N ARG A 492 -7.93 24.90 12.64
CA ARG A 492 -8.44 25.63 11.48
C ARG A 492 -7.41 25.62 10.35
N ILE A 493 -7.90 25.71 9.12
CA ILE A 493 -7.07 25.97 7.93
C ILE A 493 -7.56 27.24 7.25
N PHE A 494 -6.64 28.09 6.85
CA PHE A 494 -6.90 29.34 6.18
C PHE A 494 -6.21 29.39 4.82
N CYS A 495 -6.68 30.28 3.95
CA CYS A 495 -6.01 30.64 2.71
C CYS A 495 -5.97 32.16 2.49
N ALA A 496 -5.00 32.62 1.69
CA ALA A 496 -4.90 33.99 1.18
C ALA A 496 -4.18 34.02 -0.17
N ASP A 497 -4.25 35.15 -0.87
CA ASP A 497 -3.57 35.34 -2.16
C ASP A 497 -2.06 35.50 -2.00
N ILE A 498 -1.27 34.95 -2.94
CA ILE A 498 0.19 35.13 -2.99
C ILE A 498 0.57 36.60 -3.30
N ALA A 499 -0.21 37.23 -4.19
CA ALA A 499 0.00 38.60 -4.67
C ALA A 499 -0.65 39.62 -3.73
N MET A 500 -0.08 39.81 -2.54
CA MET A 500 -0.55 40.84 -1.59
C MET A 500 0.05 42.21 -1.95
N PRO A 501 -0.75 43.29 -2.10
CA PRO A 501 -0.23 44.63 -2.36
C PRO A 501 0.64 45.15 -1.19
N LYS A 502 1.85 45.64 -1.49
CA LYS A 502 2.84 46.13 -0.51
C LYS A 502 2.37 47.30 0.39
N SER A 503 1.26 47.97 0.06
CA SER A 503 0.83 49.22 0.72
C SER A 503 -0.26 49.08 1.78
N GLN A 504 -0.71 47.86 2.13
CA GLN A 504 -1.82 47.65 3.07
C GLN A 504 -1.56 46.53 4.09
N SER A 505 -0.36 46.46 4.68
CA SER A 505 0.00 45.46 5.69
C SER A 505 -0.75 45.60 7.04
N ALA A 506 -1.62 46.59 7.20
CA ALA A 506 -2.30 46.89 8.46
C ALA A 506 -3.74 46.36 8.58
N ASP A 507 -4.36 45.87 7.49
CA ASP A 507 -5.76 45.40 7.50
C ASP A 507 -5.90 44.01 6.87
N LEU A 508 -5.21 43.04 7.48
CA LEU A 508 -5.15 41.63 7.06
C LEU A 508 -6.43 40.85 7.41
N HIS A 509 -7.24 41.33 8.36
CA HIS A 509 -8.47 40.68 8.81
C HIS A 509 -9.53 40.51 7.71
N ASN A 510 -9.45 41.25 6.60
CA ASN A 510 -10.41 41.22 5.50
C ASN A 510 -9.96 40.44 4.24
N LYS A 511 -8.76 39.83 4.22
CA LYS A 511 -8.21 39.14 3.03
C LYS A 511 -7.86 37.67 3.23
N SER A 512 -7.69 37.23 4.48
CA SER A 512 -7.57 35.82 4.82
C SER A 512 -8.95 35.19 4.97
N ARG A 513 -9.12 33.96 4.48
CA ARG A 513 -10.37 33.20 4.61
C ARG A 513 -10.12 31.92 5.38
N CYS A 514 -10.87 31.70 6.45
CA CYS A 514 -10.96 30.39 7.10
C CYS A 514 -11.71 29.45 6.15
N ILE A 515 -11.06 28.39 5.70
CA ILE A 515 -11.61 27.44 4.74
C ILE A 515 -12.07 26.14 5.40
N LEU A 516 -11.47 25.76 6.52
CA LEU A 516 -11.87 24.63 7.35
C LEU A 516 -11.75 25.01 8.83
N SER A 517 -12.71 24.55 9.64
CA SER A 517 -12.76 24.77 11.09
C SER A 517 -13.10 23.48 11.83
N ASP A 518 -13.02 23.54 13.16
CA ASP A 518 -13.39 22.44 14.05
C ASP A 518 -12.59 21.16 13.80
N LEU A 519 -11.36 21.33 13.29
CA LEU A 519 -10.42 20.24 13.09
C LEU A 519 -9.76 19.86 14.41
N PRO A 520 -9.31 18.59 14.58
CA PRO A 520 -8.65 18.13 15.80
C PRO A 520 -7.45 19.00 16.19
N GLU A 521 -6.39 18.97 15.40
CA GLU A 521 -5.14 19.71 15.59
C GLU A 521 -4.32 19.63 14.28
N PRO A 522 -4.64 20.45 13.26
CA PRO A 522 -4.02 20.36 11.94
C PRO A 522 -2.58 20.86 12.02
N ILE A 523 -1.64 20.06 11.53
CA ILE A 523 -0.21 20.33 11.62
C ILE A 523 0.34 20.72 10.26
N ASP A 524 0.68 19.75 9.41
CA ASP A 524 1.30 19.98 8.11
C ASP A 524 0.28 19.84 6.98
N LEU A 525 0.54 20.47 5.84
CA LEU A 525 -0.37 20.47 4.70
C LEU A 525 0.39 20.59 3.37
N GLU A 526 -0.15 19.97 2.33
CA GLU A 526 0.35 20.01 0.96
C GLU A 526 -0.82 20.20 -0.01
N VAL A 527 -0.55 20.85 -1.14
CA VAL A 527 -1.53 21.07 -2.21
C VAL A 527 -1.08 20.33 -3.46
N ASP A 528 -1.95 19.47 -3.98
CA ASP A 528 -1.84 18.96 -5.34
C ASP A 528 -2.56 19.94 -6.28
N GLU A 529 -1.79 20.70 -7.06
CA GLU A 529 -2.31 21.71 -7.98
C GLU A 529 -3.02 21.10 -9.20
N GLU A 530 -2.65 19.88 -9.61
CA GLU A 530 -3.21 19.22 -10.79
C GLU A 530 -4.64 18.75 -10.53
N THR A 531 -4.84 18.07 -9.41
CA THR A 531 -6.17 17.60 -9.00
C THR A 531 -6.95 18.64 -8.18
N ARG A 532 -6.30 19.76 -7.81
CA ARG A 532 -6.82 20.77 -6.89
C ARG A 532 -7.26 20.13 -5.57
N THR A 533 -6.37 19.38 -4.95
CA THR A 533 -6.66 18.68 -3.69
C THR A 533 -5.73 19.19 -2.59
N LEU A 534 -6.31 19.57 -1.45
CA LEU A 534 -5.59 19.95 -0.25
C LEU A 534 -5.52 18.75 0.69
N TYR A 535 -4.31 18.38 1.11
CA TYR A 535 -4.04 17.31 2.08
C TYR A 535 -3.47 17.88 3.36
N TRP A 536 -3.79 17.30 4.51
CA TRP A 536 -3.17 17.68 5.78
C TRP A 536 -3.14 16.56 6.81
N THR A 537 -2.24 16.69 7.78
CA THR A 537 -2.14 15.83 8.96
C THR A 537 -2.86 16.46 10.15
N ASP A 538 -3.58 15.64 10.91
CA ASP A 538 -4.14 16.03 12.20
C ASP A 538 -3.50 15.22 13.33
N ARG A 539 -3.13 15.91 14.41
CA ARG A 539 -2.82 15.28 15.71
C ARG A 539 -4.08 15.06 16.53
N GLY A 540 -3.96 14.26 17.59
CA GLY A 540 -5.00 14.05 18.58
C GLY A 540 -5.49 12.61 18.71
N GLU A 541 -6.53 12.40 19.50
CA GLU A 541 -7.00 11.06 19.88
C GLU A 541 -7.88 10.41 18.81
N ILE A 542 -7.79 9.08 18.70
CA ILE A 542 -8.72 8.27 17.92
C ILE A 542 -10.12 8.36 18.58
N PRO A 543 -11.22 8.52 17.82
CA PRO A 543 -11.33 8.43 16.37
C PRO A 543 -11.22 9.76 15.62
N TRP A 544 -10.83 10.87 16.27
CA TRP A 544 -10.91 12.21 15.67
C TRP A 544 -9.59 12.66 15.03
N GLY A 545 -8.47 12.54 15.74
CA GLY A 545 -7.13 12.93 15.28
C GLY A 545 -6.27 11.75 14.82
N ASN A 546 -4.96 12.01 14.70
CA ASN A 546 -3.97 11.07 14.18
C ASN A 546 -4.42 10.49 12.84
N SER A 547 -4.71 11.42 11.92
CA SER A 547 -5.22 11.14 10.58
C SER A 547 -4.47 11.90 9.49
N LEU A 548 -4.57 11.34 8.29
CA LEU A 548 -4.35 12.02 7.04
C LEU A 548 -5.72 12.33 6.43
N ASN A 549 -5.91 13.57 6.02
CA ASN A 549 -7.18 14.06 5.53
C ASN A 549 -6.98 14.75 4.17
N LYS A 550 -8.06 14.87 3.39
CA LYS A 550 -8.08 15.66 2.15
C LYS A 550 -9.40 16.40 1.94
N THR A 551 -9.36 17.46 1.15
CA THR A 551 -10.54 18.11 0.57
C THR A 551 -10.25 18.59 -0.84
N SER A 552 -11.26 18.58 -1.71
CA SER A 552 -11.15 19.10 -3.07
C SER A 552 -11.40 20.60 -3.11
N LEU A 553 -10.65 21.31 -3.94
CA LEU A 553 -10.70 22.75 -4.13
C LEU A 553 -11.34 23.10 -5.49
N ASP A 554 -12.03 24.24 -5.53
CA ASP A 554 -12.53 24.86 -6.75
C ASP A 554 -11.43 25.61 -7.53
N GLU A 555 -11.79 26.24 -8.64
CA GLU A 555 -10.86 27.06 -9.45
C GLU A 555 -10.31 28.28 -8.69
N ALA A 556 -10.98 28.73 -7.62
CA ALA A 556 -10.51 29.82 -6.77
C ALA A 556 -9.64 29.33 -5.60
N GLY A 557 -9.35 28.03 -5.51
CA GLY A 557 -8.58 27.42 -4.42
C GLY A 557 -9.36 27.31 -3.11
N LEU A 558 -10.69 27.20 -3.17
CA LEU A 558 -11.56 27.10 -1.99
C LEU A 558 -12.22 25.71 -1.93
N PRO A 559 -12.46 25.15 -0.73
CA PRO A 559 -13.09 23.83 -0.62
C PRO A 559 -14.46 23.78 -1.30
N LEU A 560 -14.70 22.71 -2.06
CA LEU A 560 -16.01 22.42 -2.63
C LEU A 560 -17.02 22.16 -1.50
N SER A 561 -18.17 22.83 -1.54
CA SER A 561 -19.23 22.64 -0.54
C SER A 561 -19.76 21.21 -0.59
N ALA A 562 -19.59 20.47 0.50
CA ALA A 562 -19.97 19.06 0.57
C ALA A 562 -21.49 18.85 0.54
N GLY A 563 -21.96 18.02 -0.39
CA GLY A 563 -23.27 17.41 -0.29
C GLY A 563 -23.29 16.39 0.85
N SER A 564 -24.20 16.55 1.81
CA SER A 564 -24.61 15.60 2.90
C SER A 564 -23.55 14.85 3.75
N SER A 565 -22.25 14.90 3.44
CA SER A 565 -21.20 14.05 4.01
C SER A 565 -19.91 14.86 4.26
N GLY A 566 -19.92 15.77 5.24
CA GLY A 566 -18.71 16.40 5.81
C GLY A 566 -17.88 17.29 4.87
N THR A 567 -17.21 18.33 5.40
CA THR A 567 -16.40 19.27 4.58
C THR A 567 -15.09 18.67 4.04
N HIS A 568 -14.73 17.45 4.46
CA HIS A 568 -13.49 16.77 4.10
C HIS A 568 -13.56 15.25 4.33
N GLU A 569 -12.61 14.53 3.75
CA GLU A 569 -12.45 13.08 3.84
C GLU A 569 -11.23 12.71 4.68
N ILE A 570 -11.36 11.72 5.56
CA ILE A 570 -10.23 11.10 6.26
C ILE A 570 -9.78 9.89 5.44
N LEU A 571 -8.54 9.95 4.93
CA LEU A 571 -7.97 8.91 4.09
C LEU A 571 -7.48 7.70 4.92
N THR A 572 -6.77 7.98 6.02
CA THR A 572 -6.25 6.92 6.89
C THR A 572 -5.95 7.45 8.29
N ARG A 573 -5.87 6.54 9.27
CA ARG A 573 -5.69 6.84 10.70
C ARG A 573 -4.64 5.94 11.34
N GLY A 574 -4.33 6.17 12.61
CA GLY A 574 -3.44 5.30 13.40
C GLY A 574 -1.98 5.68 13.24
N PHE A 575 -1.72 6.99 13.31
CA PHE A 575 -0.39 7.58 13.50
C PHE A 575 -0.18 7.90 14.99
N ASN A 576 1.06 8.14 15.40
CA ASN A 576 1.41 8.48 16.79
C ASN A 576 1.86 9.94 16.88
N GLU A 577 0.88 10.86 16.88
CA GLU A 577 1.07 12.31 16.77
C GLU A 577 1.67 12.69 15.40
N ALA A 578 0.86 12.54 14.34
CA ALA A 578 1.24 12.83 12.96
C ALA A 578 1.73 14.28 12.79
N ILE A 579 2.83 14.46 12.06
CA ILE A 579 3.38 15.79 11.74
C ILE A 579 3.59 15.91 10.24
N GLY A 580 4.70 15.41 9.71
CA GLY A 580 5.15 15.74 8.37
C GLY A 580 4.32 15.05 7.29
N LEU A 581 4.15 15.75 6.18
CA LEU A 581 3.42 15.27 5.01
C LEU A 581 4.19 15.62 3.74
N LYS A 582 4.34 14.67 2.82
CA LYS A 582 4.87 14.95 1.48
C LYS A 582 4.18 14.13 0.40
N LEU A 583 3.76 14.79 -0.68
CA LEU A 583 3.15 14.14 -1.84
C LEU A 583 4.22 13.68 -2.84
N ASP A 584 4.08 12.45 -3.32
CA ASP A 584 4.86 11.86 -4.41
C ASP A 584 3.92 11.57 -5.59
N MET A 585 3.53 12.63 -6.29
CA MET A 585 2.58 12.55 -7.41
C MET A 585 3.05 11.59 -8.53
N PRO A 586 4.34 11.60 -8.96
CA PRO A 586 4.82 10.68 -9.99
C PRO A 586 4.62 9.19 -9.67
N ASN A 587 4.64 8.82 -8.39
CA ASN A 587 4.43 7.44 -7.94
C ASN A 587 3.07 7.21 -7.26
N SER A 588 2.20 8.23 -7.21
CA SER A 588 0.90 8.17 -6.56
C SER A 588 0.96 7.72 -5.09
N HIS A 589 1.93 8.23 -4.34
CA HIS A 589 2.10 7.94 -2.92
C HIS A 589 2.06 9.20 -2.05
N ILE A 590 1.76 9.01 -0.78
CA ILE A 590 1.86 10.02 0.28
C ILE A 590 2.80 9.48 1.35
N TYR A 591 3.79 10.28 1.73
CA TYR A 591 4.73 9.97 2.79
C TYR A 591 4.42 10.79 4.04
N LEU A 592 4.45 10.15 5.21
CA LEU A 592 4.10 10.78 6.49
C LEU A 592 5.11 10.44 7.58
N THR A 593 5.23 11.31 8.56
CA THR A 593 6.04 11.12 9.76
C THR A 593 5.26 11.40 11.03
N ASP A 594 5.68 10.81 12.14
CA ASP A 594 5.08 11.06 13.44
C ASP A 594 6.12 11.17 14.57
N LEU A 595 5.70 11.79 15.69
CA LEU A 595 6.55 11.91 16.88
C LEU A 595 6.78 10.56 17.57
N GLY A 596 6.00 9.52 17.22
CA GLY A 596 6.25 8.14 17.60
C GLY A 596 7.45 7.50 16.90
N GLY A 597 8.21 8.26 16.10
CA GLY A 597 9.45 7.80 15.48
C GLY A 597 9.22 6.91 14.27
N SER A 598 8.09 7.05 13.59
CA SER A 598 7.74 6.26 12.42
C SER A 598 7.65 7.11 11.13
N ILE A 599 8.05 6.51 10.02
CA ILE A 599 7.82 7.01 8.65
C ILE A 599 6.84 6.05 7.98
N TYR A 600 5.82 6.58 7.33
CA TYR A 600 4.77 5.82 6.65
C TYR A 600 4.70 6.17 5.18
N ARG A 601 4.14 5.25 4.41
CA ARG A 601 3.71 5.47 3.02
C ARG A 601 2.32 4.88 2.84
N CYS A 602 1.43 5.61 2.17
CA CYS A 602 0.17 5.09 1.64
C CYS A 602 -0.02 5.54 0.19
N ASP A 603 -0.99 4.96 -0.50
CA ASP A 603 -1.43 5.46 -1.81
C ASP A 603 -2.21 6.79 -1.62
N LEU A 604 -2.46 7.55 -2.70
CA LEU A 604 -3.14 8.87 -2.62
C LEU A 604 -4.55 8.81 -2.01
N ASP A 605 -5.19 7.63 -2.03
CA ASP A 605 -6.51 7.38 -1.41
C ASP A 605 -6.41 6.92 0.06
N GLY A 606 -5.22 6.85 0.64
CA GLY A 606 -4.97 6.36 1.99
C GLY A 606 -4.89 4.84 2.14
N SER A 607 -5.14 4.09 1.06
CA SER A 607 -5.01 2.64 1.06
C SER A 607 -3.54 2.19 1.07
N ASN A 608 -3.31 0.90 1.28
CA ASN A 608 -1.96 0.30 1.28
C ASN A 608 -0.96 0.99 2.23
N LYS A 609 -1.47 1.58 3.33
CA LYS A 609 -0.64 2.22 4.35
C LYS A 609 0.31 1.20 4.97
N ARG A 610 1.61 1.45 4.84
CA ARG A 610 2.68 0.67 5.46
C ARG A 610 3.61 1.58 6.25
N LYS A 611 4.19 1.06 7.32
CA LYS A 611 5.29 1.71 8.04
C LYS A 611 6.59 1.34 7.34
N LEU A 612 7.32 2.35 6.84
CA LEU A 612 8.60 2.18 6.14
C LEU A 612 9.76 2.06 7.12
N PHE A 613 9.79 2.94 8.12
CA PHE A 613 10.86 3.02 9.09
C PHE A 613 10.26 3.25 10.48
N SER A 614 10.88 2.69 11.51
CA SER A 614 10.55 2.93 12.92
C SER A 614 11.85 2.96 13.73
N GLY A 615 12.01 3.94 14.62
CA GLY A 615 13.14 3.99 15.53
C GLY A 615 12.71 4.32 16.95
N ASP A 616 13.02 3.45 17.91
CA ASP A 616 12.56 3.56 19.30
C ASP A 616 13.10 4.81 20.03
N TYR A 617 14.19 5.41 19.54
CA TYR A 617 14.81 6.63 20.08
C TYR A 617 14.71 7.82 19.12
N ARG A 618 13.68 7.84 18.29
CA ARG A 618 13.46 8.88 17.26
C ARG A 618 12.10 9.55 17.47
N ALA A 619 11.99 10.81 17.05
CA ALA A 619 10.71 11.49 16.90
C ALA A 619 10.77 12.33 15.64
N PHE A 620 9.96 11.98 14.64
CA PHE A 620 10.09 12.58 13.31
C PHE A 620 9.14 13.76 13.10
N THR A 621 9.65 14.80 12.45
CA THR A 621 8.92 16.01 12.07
C THR A 621 8.94 16.16 10.54
N GLY A 622 9.49 17.23 9.97
CA GLY A 622 9.46 17.51 8.54
C GLY A 622 10.05 16.40 7.68
N ILE A 623 9.47 16.22 6.49
CA ILE A 623 9.82 15.20 5.50
C ILE A 623 9.91 15.82 4.11
N ALA A 624 10.90 15.41 3.32
CA ALA A 624 11.06 15.79 1.92
C ALA A 624 11.54 14.60 1.08
N LEU A 625 11.25 14.64 -0.22
CA LEU A 625 11.60 13.57 -1.17
C LEU A 625 12.66 14.07 -2.16
N LEU A 626 13.66 13.24 -2.45
CA LEU A 626 14.79 13.56 -3.34
C LEU A 626 14.57 13.22 -4.81
#